data_AF-A0A1J8Q7Z2-F1
#
_entry.id   AF-A0A1J8Q7Z2-F1
#
_cell.length_a   1.000
_cell.length_b   1.000
_cell.length_c   1.000
_cell.angle_alpha   90.00
_cell.angle_beta   90.00
_cell.angle_gamma   90.00
#
_symmetry.space_group_name_H-M   'P 1'
#
loop_
_entity.id
_entity.type
_entity.pdbx_description
1 polymer ?
#
loop_
_entity_poly.entity_id
_entity_poly.type
_entity_poly.pdbx_seq_one_letter_code
_entity_poly.pdbx_strand_id
1 'polypeptide(L)'
;MFPSGVYLVREAKQDTVLNLSGTGEEPKILQVKKGTSIITDMIGVQYHTQYFSDPEEFKPARWYTDRTSDGDLVDAEEHTAFSVGPRACPGKKFATTEAVCLLALLLRDWKVVPLLSVNVSTGEKETTEEWRARVMHPVMGITMGVRDIPLTFVRRI
;
A
#
# COMPACT_ATOMS: atom_id res chain seq x y z
N MET A 1 2.72 1.74 0.90
CA MET A 1 3.47 2.00 -0.35
C MET A 1 2.59 1.85 -1.58
N PHE A 2 2.14 0.67 -2.03
CA PHE A 2 1.27 0.60 -3.24
C PHE A 2 -0.12 0.02 -2.95
N PRO A 3 -1.07 0.81 -2.40
CA PRO A 3 -2.46 0.37 -2.23
C PRO A 3 -3.10 -0.06 -3.54
N SER A 4 -3.51 -1.32 -3.66
CA SER A 4 -4.23 -1.79 -4.85
C SER A 4 -5.61 -1.13 -4.98
N GLY A 5 -6.32 -0.94 -3.86
CA GLY A 5 -7.60 -0.23 -3.81
C GLY A 5 -7.40 1.28 -3.83
N VAL A 6 -7.88 1.94 -4.88
CA VAL A 6 -7.72 3.39 -5.09
C VAL A 6 -8.77 4.18 -4.30
N TYR A 7 -10.02 3.74 -4.34
CA TYR A 7 -11.14 4.41 -3.67
C TYR A 7 -12.03 3.41 -2.95
N LEU A 8 -12.60 3.83 -1.83
CA LEU A 8 -13.69 3.14 -1.17
C LEU A 8 -14.97 3.95 -1.34
N VAL A 9 -15.93 3.39 -2.08
CA VAL A 9 -17.24 4.03 -2.27
C VAL A 9 -18.23 3.49 -1.23
N ARG A 10 -18.92 4.41 -0.56
CA ARG A 10 -20.02 4.17 0.37
C ARG A 10 -21.20 5.05 0.00
N GLU A 11 -22.41 4.62 0.36
CA GLU A 11 -23.63 5.40 0.16
C GLU A 11 -24.36 5.50 1.51
N ALA A 12 -24.77 6.71 1.89
CA ALA A 12 -25.56 6.93 3.08
C ALA A 12 -26.97 6.35 2.90
N LYS A 13 -27.32 5.30 3.66
CA LYS A 13 -28.64 4.65 3.56
C LYS A 13 -29.77 5.40 4.28
N GLN A 14 -29.39 6.38 5.10
CA GLN A 14 -30.28 7.31 5.82
C GLN A 14 -29.57 8.64 6.02
N ASP A 15 -30.32 9.68 6.37
CA ASP A 15 -29.74 10.94 6.85
C ASP A 15 -28.86 10.63 8.08
N THR A 16 -27.61 11.06 8.03
CA THR A 16 -26.59 10.73 9.02
C THR A 16 -25.62 11.89 9.20
N VAL A 17 -24.75 11.77 10.20
CA VAL A 17 -23.66 12.71 10.47
C VAL A 17 -22.33 11.98 10.39
N LEU A 18 -21.33 12.62 9.78
CA LEU A 18 -19.93 12.21 9.89
C LEU A 18 -19.23 13.16 10.85
N ASN A 19 -18.53 12.61 11.82
CA ASN A 19 -17.64 13.37 12.69
C ASN A 19 -16.25 13.40 12.06
N LEU A 20 -15.77 14.58 11.72
CA LEU A 20 -14.45 14.79 11.13
C LEU A 20 -13.41 15.18 12.19
N SER A 21 -13.69 14.99 13.48
CA SER A 21 -12.73 15.22 14.56
C SER A 21 -11.52 14.30 14.41
N GLY A 22 -10.34 14.86 14.13
CA GLY A 22 -9.11 14.11 13.93
C GLY A 22 -8.09 14.80 13.02
N THR A 23 -8.46 15.84 12.27
CA THR A 23 -7.58 16.52 11.30
C THR A 23 -6.75 17.67 11.89
N GLY A 24 -6.68 17.83 13.22
CA GLY A 24 -6.03 18.97 13.87
C GLY A 24 -6.81 20.29 13.80
N GLU A 25 -7.97 20.29 13.14
CA GLU A 25 -8.93 21.40 13.12
C GLU A 25 -10.04 21.20 14.17
N GLU A 26 -10.83 22.25 14.42
CA GLU A 26 -12.00 22.15 15.29
C GLU A 26 -12.97 21.03 14.84
N PRO A 27 -13.65 20.34 15.77
CA PRO A 27 -14.55 19.24 15.43
C PRO A 27 -15.63 19.67 14.44
N LYS A 28 -15.50 19.21 13.19
CA LYS A 28 -16.46 19.51 12.14
C LYS A 28 -17.45 18.36 11.98
N ILE A 29 -18.73 18.65 12.21
CA ILE A 29 -19.82 17.72 11.94
C ILE A 29 -20.29 17.96 10.50
N LEU A 30 -20.24 16.91 9.68
CA LEU A 30 -20.76 16.94 8.32
C LEU A 30 -22.10 16.19 8.26
N GLN A 31 -23.17 16.93 7.96
CA GLN A 31 -24.49 16.36 7.69
C GLN A 31 -24.50 15.71 6.30
N VAL A 32 -24.91 14.44 6.22
CA VAL A 32 -24.95 13.66 4.98
C VAL A 32 -26.37 13.16 4.76
N LYS A 33 -26.96 13.50 3.62
CA LYS A 33 -28.31 13.07 3.26
C LYS A 33 -28.33 11.62 2.76
N LYS A 34 -29.47 10.95 2.94
CA LYS A 34 -29.72 9.65 2.33
C LYS A 34 -29.47 9.71 0.81
N GLY A 35 -28.79 8.69 0.28
CA GLY A 35 -28.44 8.56 -1.13
C GLY A 35 -27.15 9.29 -1.53
N THR A 36 -26.53 10.05 -0.62
CA THR A 36 -25.22 10.66 -0.90
C THR A 36 -24.13 9.59 -0.96
N SER A 37 -23.39 9.56 -2.07
CA SER A 37 -22.17 8.78 -2.23
C SER A 37 -20.99 9.48 -1.56
N ILE A 38 -20.25 8.74 -0.76
CA ILE A 38 -19.00 9.13 -0.13
C ILE A 38 -17.89 8.32 -0.77
N ILE A 39 -16.85 9.00 -1.23
CA ILE A 39 -15.67 8.38 -1.81
C ILE A 39 -14.51 8.67 -0.87
N THR A 40 -13.95 7.63 -0.25
CA THR A 40 -12.74 7.74 0.55
C THR A 40 -11.53 7.48 -0.34
N ASP A 41 -10.58 8.41 -0.32
CA ASP A 41 -9.27 8.24 -0.96
C ASP A 41 -8.42 7.27 -0.15
N MET A 42 -8.34 6.03 -0.62
CA MET A 42 -7.61 4.97 0.08
C MET A 42 -6.09 5.14 -0.10
N ILE A 43 -5.66 5.80 -1.18
CA ILE A 43 -4.26 6.14 -1.40
C ILE A 43 -3.86 7.22 -0.40
N GLY A 44 -4.61 8.31 -0.37
CA GLY A 44 -4.39 9.42 0.56
C GLY A 44 -4.28 8.94 2.01
N VAL A 45 -5.18 8.07 2.46
CA VAL A 45 -5.11 7.48 3.81
C VAL A 45 -3.80 6.74 4.07
N GLN A 46 -3.32 5.93 3.12
CA GLN A 46 -2.08 5.16 3.28
C GLN A 46 -0.80 5.99 3.15
N TYR A 47 -0.90 7.21 2.61
CA TYR A 47 0.20 8.16 2.52
C TYR A 47 0.10 9.30 3.53
N HIS A 48 -0.89 9.26 4.42
CA HIS A 48 -1.14 10.35 5.35
C HIS A 48 -0.16 10.28 6.53
N THR A 49 0.64 11.34 6.69
CA THR A 49 1.74 11.40 7.67
C THR A 49 1.29 11.38 9.13
N GLN A 50 0.03 11.74 9.40
CA GLN A 50 -0.55 11.58 10.74
C GLN A 50 -0.66 10.10 11.16
N TYR A 51 -0.85 9.20 10.19
CA TYR A 51 -1.07 7.78 10.46
C TYR A 51 0.20 6.95 10.25
N PHE A 52 1.05 7.40 9.33
CA PHE A 52 2.26 6.69 8.92
C PHE A 52 3.47 7.63 8.89
N SER A 53 4.50 7.35 9.70
CA SER A 53 5.80 8.02 9.61
C SER A 53 6.54 7.56 8.35
N ASP A 54 7.06 8.52 7.58
CA ASP A 54 7.71 8.28 6.28
C ASP A 54 6.90 7.31 5.38
N PRO A 55 5.67 7.70 4.98
CA PRO A 55 4.73 6.78 4.32
C PRO A 55 5.21 6.28 2.95
N GLU A 56 6.11 7.04 2.33
CA GLU A 56 6.75 6.71 1.05
C GLU A 56 7.89 5.68 1.20
N GLU A 57 8.33 5.38 2.42
CA GLU A 57 9.42 4.45 2.66
C GLU A 57 8.93 3.01 2.87
N PHE A 58 9.73 2.05 2.37
CA PHE A 58 9.46 0.63 2.57
C PHE A 58 9.99 0.21 3.94
N LYS A 59 9.13 0.30 4.96
CA LYS A 59 9.44 -0.08 6.34
C LYS A 59 8.56 -1.25 6.80
N PRO A 60 8.95 -2.52 6.54
CA PRO A 60 8.18 -3.69 7.03
C PRO A 60 8.01 -3.71 8.55
N ALA A 61 8.98 -3.14 9.28
CA ALA A 61 8.99 -3.13 10.74
C ALA A 61 7.80 -2.40 11.38
N ARG A 62 7.17 -1.47 10.65
CA ARG A 62 5.96 -0.75 11.05
C ARG A 62 4.78 -1.68 11.41
N TRP A 63 4.78 -2.92 10.92
CA TRP A 63 3.69 -3.86 11.14
C TRP A 63 3.93 -4.85 12.28
N TYR A 64 5.04 -4.72 13.02
CA TYR A 64 5.34 -5.57 14.18
C TYR A 64 4.57 -5.13 15.43
N THR A 65 4.32 -6.07 16.35
CA THR A 65 3.33 -5.96 17.43
C THR A 65 3.66 -4.99 18.57
N ASP A 66 4.88 -4.44 18.64
CA ASP A 66 5.30 -3.53 19.71
C ASP A 66 5.09 -2.05 19.29
N ARG A 67 3.90 -1.56 19.63
CA ARG A 67 3.22 -0.33 19.16
C ARG A 67 3.85 1.05 19.46
N THR A 68 5.12 1.21 19.85
CA THR A 68 5.54 2.53 20.40
C THR A 68 6.92 3.07 20.04
N SER A 69 7.71 2.47 19.15
CA SER A 69 9.05 3.04 18.89
C SER A 69 9.07 4.19 17.86
N ASP A 70 8.20 4.19 16.83
CA ASP A 70 8.50 4.98 15.61
C ASP A 70 7.36 5.89 15.09
N GLY A 71 6.33 6.16 15.91
CA GLY A 71 5.33 7.21 15.64
C GLY A 71 4.17 6.84 14.70
N ASP A 72 4.05 5.58 14.27
CA ASP A 72 2.91 5.08 13.48
C ASP A 72 1.67 4.85 14.36
N LEU A 73 0.49 5.28 13.90
CA LEU A 73 -0.76 5.22 14.68
C LEU A 73 -1.73 4.12 14.23
N VAL A 74 -1.41 3.35 13.19
CA VAL A 74 -2.31 2.36 12.58
C VAL A 74 -1.88 0.93 12.90
N ASP A 75 -2.79 0.17 13.51
CA ASP A 75 -2.55 -1.26 13.73
C ASP A 75 -2.57 -2.05 12.42
N ALA A 76 -1.79 -3.14 12.34
CA ALA A 76 -1.83 -4.06 11.20
C ALA A 76 -3.25 -4.64 10.95
N GLU A 77 -4.08 -4.73 11.99
CA GLU A 77 -5.48 -5.14 11.89
C GLU A 77 -6.40 -4.02 11.39
N GLU A 78 -6.05 -2.76 11.63
CA GLU A 78 -6.75 -1.56 11.18
C GLU A 78 -6.31 -1.12 9.78
N HIS A 79 -5.27 -1.76 9.22
CA HIS A 79 -4.82 -1.51 7.86
C HIS A 79 -5.93 -1.77 6.83
N THR A 80 -6.35 -0.70 6.17
CA THR A 80 -7.55 -0.67 5.34
C THR A 80 -7.36 -1.21 3.92
N ALA A 81 -6.21 -1.82 3.59
CA ALA A 81 -5.94 -2.35 2.23
C ALA A 81 -6.94 -3.42 1.77
N PHE A 82 -7.62 -4.10 2.70
CA PHE A 82 -8.68 -5.05 2.39
C PHE A 82 -10.09 -4.50 2.67
N SER A 83 -10.23 -3.17 2.75
CA SER A 83 -11.43 -2.46 3.21
C SER A 83 -11.84 -2.86 4.64
N VAL A 84 -12.95 -2.31 5.12
CA VAL A 84 -13.48 -2.49 6.48
C VAL A 84 -15.00 -2.67 6.48
N GLY A 85 -15.50 -3.36 7.52
CA GLY A 85 -16.94 -3.60 7.73
C GLY A 85 -17.50 -4.80 6.96
N PRO A 86 -18.84 -4.92 6.84
CA PRO A 86 -19.51 -6.10 6.28
C PRO A 86 -19.20 -6.39 4.80
N ARG A 87 -18.59 -5.42 4.10
CA ARG A 87 -18.17 -5.52 2.69
C ARG A 87 -16.65 -5.47 2.55
N ALA A 88 -15.92 -5.76 3.63
CA ALA A 88 -14.48 -6.01 3.56
C ALA A 88 -14.18 -7.15 2.57
N CYS A 89 -12.98 -7.16 2.00
CA CYS A 89 -12.57 -8.12 0.99
C CYS A 89 -12.71 -9.56 1.53
N PRO A 90 -13.64 -10.37 0.99
CA PRO A 90 -13.78 -11.76 1.42
C PRO A 90 -12.55 -12.61 1.07
N GLY A 91 -11.76 -12.15 0.08
CA GLY A 91 -10.52 -12.77 -0.34
C GLY A 91 -9.30 -12.44 0.53
N LYS A 92 -9.42 -11.63 1.60
CA LYS A 92 -8.27 -11.23 2.44
C LYS A 92 -7.40 -12.42 2.85
N LYS A 93 -8.02 -13.45 3.44
CA LYS A 93 -7.29 -14.65 3.88
C LYS A 93 -6.63 -15.39 2.72
N PHE A 94 -7.37 -15.59 1.63
CA PHE A 94 -6.86 -16.28 0.45
C PHE A 94 -5.66 -15.55 -0.16
N ALA A 95 -5.79 -14.25 -0.43
CA ALA A 95 -4.74 -13.44 -1.04
C ALA A 95 -3.49 -13.35 -0.16
N THR A 96 -3.65 -13.20 1.16
CA THR A 96 -2.51 -13.20 2.08
C THR A 96 -1.81 -14.56 2.11
N THR A 97 -2.56 -15.66 2.20
CA THR A 97 -1.98 -17.01 2.18
C THR A 97 -1.26 -17.28 0.87
N GLU A 98 -1.87 -16.97 -0.27
CA GLU A 98 -1.27 -17.13 -1.60
C GLU A 98 0.02 -16.32 -1.74
N ALA A 99 0.01 -15.05 -1.35
CA ALA A 99 1.19 -14.18 -1.42
C ALA A 99 2.35 -14.71 -0.55
N VAL A 100 2.05 -15.16 0.68
CA VAL A 100 3.07 -15.74 1.57
C VAL A 100 3.61 -17.03 0.99
N CYS A 101 2.76 -17.93 0.50
CA CYS A 101 3.19 -19.19 -0.12
C CYS A 101 4.07 -18.93 -1.35
N LEU A 102 3.65 -18.03 -2.24
CA LEU A 102 4.41 -17.66 -3.43
C LEU A 102 5.78 -17.12 -3.05
N LEU A 103 5.84 -16.13 -2.16
CA LEU A 103 7.10 -15.52 -1.72
C LEU A 103 8.01 -16.54 -1.01
N ALA A 104 7.46 -17.37 -0.13
CA ALA A 104 8.23 -18.38 0.58
C ALA A 104 8.86 -19.41 -0.37
N LEU A 105 8.08 -19.96 -1.31
CA LEU A 105 8.57 -20.94 -2.27
C LEU A 105 9.57 -20.31 -3.26
N LEU A 106 9.26 -19.12 -3.77
CA LEU A 106 10.13 -18.39 -4.69
C LEU A 106 11.48 -18.07 -4.05
N LEU A 107 11.48 -17.53 -2.83
CA LEU A 107 12.71 -17.13 -2.13
C LEU A 107 13.48 -18.33 -1.55
N ARG A 108 12.83 -19.46 -1.30
CA ARG A 108 13.47 -20.74 -0.92
C ARG A 108 14.32 -21.27 -2.07
N ASP A 109 13.79 -21.27 -3.29
CA ASP A 109 14.42 -21.92 -4.45
C ASP A 109 15.28 -20.96 -5.28
N TRP A 110 15.01 -19.65 -5.21
CA TRP A 110 15.64 -18.64 -6.05
C TRP A 110 16.18 -17.46 -5.25
N LYS A 111 17.31 -16.93 -5.71
CA LYS A 111 17.80 -15.59 -5.39
C LYS A 111 17.28 -14.64 -6.45
N VAL A 112 16.58 -13.60 -6.02
CA VAL A 112 16.03 -12.55 -6.88
C VAL A 112 17.00 -11.38 -6.88
N VAL A 113 17.48 -10.96 -8.05
CA VAL A 113 18.40 -9.83 -8.20
C VAL A 113 17.88 -8.83 -9.24
N PRO A 114 18.10 -7.52 -9.06
CA PRO A 114 17.79 -6.51 -10.08
C PRO A 114 18.46 -6.80 -11.41
N LEU A 115 17.73 -6.68 -12.52
CA LEU A 115 18.33 -6.65 -13.84
C LEU A 115 18.70 -5.20 -14.17
N LEU A 116 19.99 -4.89 -14.01
CA LEU A 116 20.57 -3.58 -14.22
C LEU A 116 20.75 -3.28 -15.70
N SER A 117 20.42 -2.08 -16.11
CA SER A 117 20.64 -1.61 -17.48
C SER A 117 22.12 -1.24 -17.73
N VAL A 118 22.52 -1.21 -19.00
CA VAL A 118 23.86 -0.78 -19.42
C VAL A 118 23.72 0.42 -20.33
N ASN A 119 24.46 1.48 -20.03
CA ASN A 119 24.52 2.64 -20.91
C ASN A 119 25.26 2.27 -22.20
N VAL A 120 24.59 2.41 -23.35
CA VAL A 120 25.14 2.01 -24.66
C VAL A 120 26.33 2.87 -25.08
N SER A 121 26.41 4.13 -24.65
CA SER A 121 27.52 5.03 -25.04
C SER A 121 28.73 4.94 -24.11
N THR A 122 28.53 4.73 -22.81
CA THR A 122 29.63 4.69 -21.81
C THR A 122 30.03 3.28 -21.41
N GLY A 123 29.17 2.27 -21.64
CA GLY A 123 29.36 0.90 -21.19
C GLY A 123 29.18 0.70 -19.68
N GLU A 124 28.80 1.75 -18.95
CA GLU A 124 28.62 1.71 -17.50
C GLU A 124 27.32 0.98 -17.13
N LYS A 125 27.39 0.22 -16.03
CA LYS A 125 26.23 -0.47 -15.47
C LYS A 125 25.50 0.46 -14.51
N GLU A 126 24.19 0.48 -14.62
CA GLU A 126 23.29 1.12 -13.67
C GLU A 126 23.50 0.57 -12.25
N THR A 127 23.47 1.45 -11.26
CA THR A 127 23.52 1.08 -9.84
C THR A 127 22.18 0.53 -9.35
N THR A 128 22.15 -0.06 -8.15
CA THR A 128 20.88 -0.60 -7.61
C THR A 128 19.92 0.53 -7.22
N GLU A 129 20.46 1.65 -6.78
CA GLU A 129 19.73 2.86 -6.40
C GLU A 129 19.08 3.50 -7.63
N GLU A 130 19.82 3.64 -8.73
CA GLU A 130 19.30 4.13 -10.01
C GLU A 130 18.23 3.19 -10.58
N TRP A 131 18.47 1.87 -10.53
CA TRP A 131 17.48 0.87 -10.93
C TRP A 131 16.20 1.03 -10.12
N ARG A 132 16.31 1.15 -8.80
CA ARG A 132 15.17 1.33 -7.90
C ARG A 132 14.43 2.61 -8.23
N ALA A 133 15.15 3.72 -8.41
CA ALA A 133 14.58 5.00 -8.79
C ALA A 133 13.80 4.88 -10.11
N ARG A 134 14.32 4.16 -11.11
CA ARG A 134 13.68 3.99 -12.41
C ARG A 134 12.41 3.13 -12.40
N VAL A 135 12.36 2.08 -11.56
CA VAL A 135 11.29 1.06 -11.64
C VAL A 135 10.22 1.19 -10.56
N MET A 136 10.51 1.85 -9.44
CA MET A 136 9.60 1.96 -8.30
C MET A 136 8.65 3.15 -8.39
N HIS A 137 8.08 3.38 -9.57
CA HIS A 137 7.08 4.43 -9.80
C HIS A 137 5.66 3.83 -9.84
N PRO A 138 4.69 4.45 -9.14
CA PRO A 138 3.31 3.97 -9.16
C PRO A 138 2.70 4.15 -10.55
N VAL A 139 2.02 3.12 -11.03
CA VAL A 139 1.20 3.14 -12.23
C VAL A 139 -0.25 2.97 -11.82
N MET A 140 -1.09 3.91 -12.26
CA MET A 140 -2.53 3.88 -12.01
C MET A 140 -3.26 3.13 -13.12
N GLY A 141 -3.94 2.05 -12.77
CA GLY A 141 -4.91 1.35 -13.62
C GLY A 141 -6.23 1.18 -12.88
N ILE A 142 -6.89 0.02 -13.06
CA ILE A 142 -8.02 -0.38 -12.18
C ILE A 142 -7.55 -0.48 -10.71
N THR A 143 -6.29 -0.85 -10.52
CA THR A 143 -5.57 -0.84 -9.25
C THR A 143 -4.31 0.02 -9.39
N MET A 144 -3.79 0.55 -8.29
CA MET A 144 -2.44 1.10 -8.28
C MET A 144 -1.42 -0.02 -8.04
N GLY A 145 -0.29 0.05 -8.74
CA GLY A 145 0.81 -0.89 -8.57
C GLY A 145 2.06 -0.41 -9.30
N VAL A 146 2.91 -1.35 -9.66
CA VAL A 146 4.14 -1.15 -10.44
C VAL A 146 4.05 -2.06 -11.65
N ARG A 147 4.49 -1.61 -12.83
CA ARG A 147 4.33 -2.37 -14.08
C ARG A 147 5.53 -3.28 -14.33
N ASP A 148 6.63 -2.71 -14.81
CA ASP A 148 7.78 -3.48 -15.27
C ASP A 148 8.92 -3.40 -14.25
N ILE A 149 9.13 -4.50 -13.52
CA ILE A 149 10.27 -4.66 -12.61
C ILE A 149 11.19 -5.73 -13.20
N PRO A 150 12.24 -5.33 -13.96
CA PRO A 150 13.14 -6.28 -14.59
C PRO A 150 14.03 -6.94 -13.52
N LEU A 151 13.90 -8.26 -13.40
CA LEU A 151 14.55 -9.09 -12.39
C LEU A 151 15.24 -10.29 -13.04
N THR A 152 16.32 -10.75 -12.41
CA THR A 152 16.96 -12.03 -12.71
C THR A 152 16.74 -12.99 -11.55
N PHE A 153 16.37 -14.23 -11.86
CA PHE A 153 16.18 -15.30 -10.88
C PHE A 153 17.34 -16.29 -11.02
N VAL A 154 18.10 -16.47 -9.95
CA VAL A 154 19.23 -17.40 -9.88
C VAL A 154 18.89 -18.53 -8.91
N ARG A 155 18.92 -19.78 -9.37
CA ARG A 155 18.58 -20.93 -8.53
C ARG A 155 19.55 -21.03 -7.35
N ARG A 156 19.03 -21.26 -6.14
CA ARG A 156 19.84 -21.55 -4.94
C ARG A 156 20.34 -23.00 -5.02
N ILE A 157 21.62 -23.21 -4.71
CA ILE A 157 22.29 -24.52 -4.65
C ILE A 157 22.30 -24.99 -3.21
#